data_AF-A0PJE1-F1
#
_entry.id   AF-A0PJE1-F1
#
_cell.length_a   1.000
_cell.length_b   1.000
_cell.length_c   1.000
_cell.angle_alpha   90.00
_cell.angle_beta   90.00
_cell.angle_gamma   90.00
#
_symmetry.space_group_name_H-M   'P 1'
#
loop_
_entity.id
_entity.type
_entity.pdbx_description
1 polymer ?
#
loop_
_entity_poly.entity_id
_entity_poly.type
_entity_poly.pdbx_seq_one_letter_code
_entity_poly.pdbx_strand_id
1 'polypeptide(L)'
;SAPTAQWRACPVAGIGLLLFTRLAGLFHRCPEETPACRSSPWLSPLASMVGGRAKNLWYGACVGALVALLVVVRLWLRRYGNLKSPEPPVLFVRWGMPLMVLGTAAYWALASGAEEAPPRLRALVAGASAVLPRAVMGLAALGLVLLLWRPVTVLVKAGAATSRTRTILTPFSGPPTSQADLDYVVPQIYRRMQEEFQGRLERTRAQGPITVAAYQLGSVYSAAMVTALLLLAFPLLLLHVERVSLVFLLLFLQSFLLLHLLAAGTPVATPGPFTVLWQAVSAWVLLATQTFYSTGHQPVFSAIHWHAAFVGFPDGHGSSTWLPALLVGANTFASHLLFAVGCPLLLLWPFLCERQGPKRRQPLPGSESEARVRPEEEEEQQEPLMEMRLRDDPNHFNAALLQLGLKYLFILGAQILACALAASILRRHLMVWKVFAPKFIFEAVGFIVSSVGLLLGIALVMRVDVAVSSWFKKLVLAQQR
;
A
#
# COMPACT_ATOMS: atom_id res chain seq x y z
N SER A 1 18.15 -17.90 26.80
CA SER A 1 16.77 -17.42 27.03
C SER A 1 16.71 -15.89 26.94
N ALA A 2 16.18 -15.34 25.84
CA ALA A 2 15.57 -14.00 25.73
C ALA A 2 15.27 -13.68 24.26
N PRO A 3 14.02 -13.86 23.78
CA PRO A 3 13.57 -13.35 22.49
C PRO A 3 12.71 -12.10 22.74
N THR A 4 13.30 -10.95 23.06
CA THR A 4 12.52 -9.85 23.68
C THR A 4 11.97 -8.80 22.72
N ALA A 5 12.51 -8.59 21.51
CA ALA A 5 12.04 -7.50 20.65
C ALA A 5 10.78 -7.88 19.83
N GLN A 6 10.80 -9.01 19.12
CA GLN A 6 9.69 -9.42 18.24
C GLN A 6 8.48 -9.92 19.03
N TRP A 7 8.70 -10.60 20.17
CA TRP A 7 7.63 -11.04 21.07
C TRP A 7 7.01 -9.90 21.89
N ARG A 8 7.70 -8.76 22.08
CA ARG A 8 7.10 -7.56 22.70
C ARG A 8 6.32 -6.72 21.69
N ALA A 9 6.67 -6.77 20.41
CA ALA A 9 5.96 -6.04 19.36
C ALA A 9 4.56 -6.62 19.07
N CYS A 10 4.38 -7.95 19.12
CA CYS A 10 3.09 -8.61 18.91
C CYS A 10 1.98 -8.19 19.91
N PRO A 11 2.20 -8.24 21.25
CA PRO A 11 1.17 -7.82 22.20
C PRO A 11 0.88 -6.32 22.11
N VAL A 12 1.87 -5.47 21.81
CA VAL A 12 1.65 -4.02 21.60
C VAL A 12 0.79 -3.79 20.35
N ALA A 13 1.07 -4.48 19.24
CA ALA A 13 0.26 -4.39 18.03
C ALA A 13 -1.17 -4.91 18.25
N GLY A 14 -1.33 -6.01 19.00
CA GLY A 14 -2.63 -6.55 19.38
C GLY A 14 -3.46 -5.59 20.25
N ILE A 15 -2.84 -5.02 21.30
CA ILE A 15 -3.49 -4.02 22.17
C ILE A 15 -3.87 -2.77 21.36
N GLY A 16 -2.98 -2.30 20.47
CA GLY A 16 -3.25 -1.17 19.58
C GLY A 16 -4.44 -1.44 18.65
N LEU A 17 -4.51 -2.63 18.05
CA LEU A 17 -5.62 -3.03 17.19
C LEU A 17 -6.95 -3.03 17.96
N LEU A 18 -6.97 -3.59 19.17
CA LEU A 18 -8.15 -3.59 20.04
C LEU A 18 -8.56 -2.16 20.41
N LEU A 19 -7.61 -1.30 20.79
CA LEU A 19 -7.87 0.10 21.12
C LEU A 19 -8.51 0.84 19.94
N PHE A 20 -7.92 0.74 18.74
CA PHE A 20 -8.47 1.39 17.55
C PHE A 20 -9.83 0.80 17.14
N THR A 21 -10.06 -0.50 17.35
CA THR A 21 -11.38 -1.10 17.16
C THR A 21 -12.42 -0.55 18.11
N ARG A 22 -12.07 -0.30 19.37
CA ARG A 22 -12.97 0.37 20.34
C ARG A 22 -13.22 1.82 19.96
N LEU A 23 -12.20 2.56 19.52
CA LEU A 23 -12.35 3.93 19.06
C LEU A 23 -13.23 4.03 17.80
N ALA A 24 -13.09 3.10 16.86
CA ALA A 24 -13.95 3.02 15.69
C ALA A 24 -15.42 2.72 16.06
N GLY A 25 -15.65 2.01 17.17
CA GLY A 25 -16.98 1.78 17.74
C GLY A 25 -17.67 3.04 18.29
N LEU A 26 -16.93 4.13 18.52
CA LEU A 26 -17.53 5.42 18.88
C LEU A 26 -18.32 6.02 17.71
N PHE A 27 -18.05 5.63 16.47
CA PHE A 27 -18.74 6.11 15.27
C PHE A 27 -19.90 5.18 14.87
N HIS A 28 -20.81 4.90 15.80
CA HIS A 28 -21.98 4.07 15.52
C HIS A 28 -23.21 4.91 15.16
N ARG A 29 -23.97 4.43 14.18
CA ARG A 29 -25.31 4.90 13.87
C ARG A 29 -26.32 3.86 14.34
N CYS A 30 -27.30 4.29 15.13
CA CYS A 30 -28.35 3.42 15.63
C CYS A 30 -29.38 3.12 14.53
N PRO A 31 -29.87 1.88 14.41
CA PRO A 31 -31.01 1.57 13.57
C PRO A 31 -32.27 2.33 14.02
N GLU A 32 -33.14 2.69 13.09
CA GLU A 32 -34.43 3.33 13.39
C GLU A 32 -35.33 2.46 14.29
N GLU A 33 -35.15 1.13 14.24
CA GLU A 33 -35.94 0.16 15.01
C GLU A 33 -35.61 0.12 16.50
N THR A 34 -34.48 0.71 16.92
CA THR A 34 -34.02 0.69 18.31
C THR A 34 -34.11 2.10 18.91
N PRO A 35 -35.30 2.56 19.33
CA PRO A 35 -35.52 3.95 19.76
C PRO A 35 -34.75 4.33 21.02
N ALA A 36 -34.34 3.34 21.83
CA ALA A 36 -33.48 3.56 23.01
C ALA A 36 -32.01 3.86 22.65
N CYS A 37 -31.60 3.63 21.40
CA CYS A 37 -30.24 3.82 20.93
C CYS A 37 -30.07 5.24 20.37
N ARG A 38 -29.08 5.98 20.91
CA ARG A 38 -28.73 7.32 20.42
C ARG A 38 -27.52 7.24 19.48
N SER A 39 -27.69 7.70 18.25
CA SER A 39 -26.60 7.74 17.28
C SER A 39 -25.46 8.63 17.77
N SER A 40 -24.23 8.27 17.43
CA SER A 40 -23.05 9.01 17.85
C SER A 40 -23.04 10.44 17.30
N PRO A 41 -22.77 11.46 18.14
CA PRO A 41 -22.64 12.85 17.68
C PRO A 41 -21.45 13.03 16.72
N TRP A 42 -20.49 12.10 16.71
CA TRP A 42 -19.28 12.14 15.90
C TRP A 42 -19.54 11.98 14.40
N LEU A 43 -20.73 11.48 14.02
CA LEU A 43 -21.14 11.30 12.62
C LEU A 43 -21.90 12.51 12.04
N SER A 44 -22.30 13.48 12.86
CA SER A 44 -22.99 14.67 12.36
C SER A 44 -22.05 15.51 11.48
N PRO A 45 -22.53 16.41 10.60
CA PRO A 45 -21.67 17.29 9.79
C PRO A 45 -21.14 18.49 10.57
N LEU A 46 -19.99 19.03 10.18
CA LEU A 46 -19.38 20.14 10.92
C LEU A 46 -20.26 21.40 10.94
N ALA A 47 -21.06 21.60 9.88
CA ALA A 47 -22.03 22.68 9.75
C ALA A 47 -23.13 22.65 10.82
N SER A 48 -23.46 21.48 11.39
CA SER A 48 -24.55 21.37 12.38
C SER A 48 -24.13 21.75 13.81
N MET A 49 -22.87 22.12 14.03
CA MET A 49 -22.36 22.41 15.38
C MET A 49 -22.54 23.87 15.78
N VAL A 50 -23.09 24.06 16.97
CA VAL A 50 -23.29 25.38 17.58
C VAL A 50 -22.02 25.79 18.35
N GLY A 51 -21.41 26.92 17.96
CA GLY A 51 -20.26 27.52 18.65
C GLY A 51 -18.94 27.46 17.86
N GLY A 52 -18.42 28.63 17.49
CA GLY A 52 -17.24 28.76 16.62
C GLY A 52 -15.96 28.10 17.17
N ARG A 53 -15.73 28.13 18.49
CA ARG A 53 -14.54 27.51 19.09
C ARG A 53 -14.56 25.98 18.96
N ALA A 54 -15.70 25.35 19.21
CA ALA A 54 -15.85 23.90 19.07
C ALA A 54 -15.78 23.47 17.60
N LYS A 55 -16.45 24.20 16.69
CA LYS A 55 -16.38 24.00 15.24
C LYS A 55 -14.94 24.03 14.73
N ASN A 56 -14.14 25.03 15.12
CA ASN A 56 -12.75 25.16 14.73
C ASN A 56 -11.85 24.05 15.31
N LEU A 57 -12.10 23.62 16.56
CA LEU A 57 -11.35 22.52 17.17
C LEU A 57 -11.57 21.21 16.39
N TRP A 58 -12.82 20.90 16.07
CA TRP A 58 -13.14 19.69 15.30
C TRP A 58 -12.67 19.77 13.86
N TYR A 59 -12.77 20.93 13.22
CA TYR A 59 -12.15 21.17 11.92
C TYR A 59 -10.64 20.86 11.97
N GLY A 60 -9.94 21.40 12.97
CA GLY A 60 -8.52 21.13 13.21
C GLY A 60 -8.22 19.64 13.43
N ALA A 61 -9.07 18.92 14.16
CA ALA A 61 -8.94 17.48 14.35
C ALA A 61 -9.11 16.68 13.05
N CYS A 62 -10.07 17.06 12.19
CA CYS A 62 -10.31 16.41 10.89
C CYS A 62 -9.12 16.64 9.94
N VAL A 63 -8.64 17.88 9.84
CA VAL A 63 -7.45 18.22 9.05
C VAL A 63 -6.21 17.53 9.62
N GLY A 64 -6.08 17.49 10.95
CA GLY A 64 -5.02 16.78 11.65
C GLY A 64 -5.01 15.28 11.31
N ALA A 65 -6.17 14.63 11.26
CA ALA A 65 -6.31 13.23 10.89
C ALA A 65 -5.92 12.99 9.42
N LEU A 66 -6.34 13.88 8.52
CA LEU A 66 -6.00 13.84 7.09
C LEU A 66 -4.48 14.00 6.87
N VAL A 67 -3.86 14.95 7.55
CA VAL A 67 -2.40 15.16 7.51
C VAL A 67 -1.67 13.97 8.13
N ALA A 68 -2.14 13.46 9.26
CA ALA A 68 -1.55 12.29 9.92
C ALA A 68 -1.56 11.07 8.99
N LEU A 69 -2.67 10.81 8.29
CA LEU A 69 -2.76 9.73 7.31
C LEU A 69 -1.67 9.86 6.23
N LEU A 70 -1.52 11.05 5.65
CA LEU A 70 -0.48 11.31 4.65
C LEU A 70 0.94 11.16 5.22
N VAL A 71 1.19 11.72 6.42
CA VAL A 71 2.50 11.71 7.06
C VAL A 71 2.91 10.28 7.40
N VAL A 72 2.02 9.47 7.98
CA VAL A 72 2.30 8.07 8.33
C VAL A 72 2.70 7.26 7.09
N VAL A 73 1.92 7.36 6.00
CA VAL A 73 2.23 6.64 4.75
C VAL A 73 3.56 7.12 4.15
N ARG A 74 3.82 8.43 4.15
CA ARG A 74 5.10 8.97 3.66
C ARG A 74 6.28 8.55 4.51
N LEU A 75 6.16 8.54 5.83
CA LEU A 75 7.22 8.07 6.73
C LEU A 75 7.50 6.60 6.47
N TRP A 76 6.47 5.79 6.27
CA TRP A 76 6.60 4.39 5.87
C TRP A 76 7.32 4.26 4.53
N LEU A 77 6.90 4.97 3.48
CA LEU A 77 7.57 4.96 2.17
C LEU A 77 9.03 5.45 2.26
N ARG A 78 9.34 6.44 3.11
CA ARG A 78 10.72 6.88 3.38
C ARG A 78 11.54 5.80 4.07
N ARG A 79 10.95 5.09 5.04
CA ARG A 79 11.61 4.02 5.82
C ARG A 79 12.09 2.88 4.93
N TYR A 80 11.31 2.54 3.90
CA TYR A 80 11.64 1.54 2.89
C TYR A 80 12.39 2.12 1.67
N GLY A 81 12.79 3.40 1.72
CA GLY A 81 13.63 4.03 0.71
C GLY A 81 12.89 4.49 -0.55
N ASN A 82 11.59 4.22 -0.71
CA ASN A 82 10.78 4.45 -1.93
C ASN A 82 10.57 5.92 -2.33
N LEU A 83 11.05 6.86 -1.51
CA LEU A 83 10.91 8.30 -1.76
C LEU A 83 12.18 9.00 -2.21
N LYS A 84 13.25 8.29 -2.59
CA LYS A 84 14.51 8.93 -3.03
C LYS A 84 14.61 9.15 -4.54
N SER A 85 13.86 8.38 -5.34
CA SER A 85 13.93 8.43 -6.80
C SER A 85 13.28 9.70 -7.39
N PRO A 86 13.80 10.27 -8.51
CA PRO A 86 13.17 11.38 -9.22
C PRO A 86 12.02 10.93 -10.15
N GLU A 87 11.59 9.67 -10.11
CA GLU A 87 10.52 9.14 -10.97
C GLU A 87 9.17 9.87 -10.77
N PRO A 88 8.35 10.05 -11.83
CA PRO A 88 7.07 10.78 -11.76
C PRO A 88 6.11 10.38 -10.63
N PRO A 89 5.82 9.10 -10.35
CA PRO A 89 4.96 8.72 -9.22
C PRO A 89 5.56 9.14 -7.86
N VAL A 90 6.89 9.13 -7.71
CA VAL A 90 7.56 9.56 -6.46
C VAL A 90 7.44 11.07 -6.29
N LEU A 91 7.61 11.84 -7.36
CA LEU A 91 7.37 13.28 -7.36
C LEU A 91 5.91 13.60 -7.04
N PHE A 92 4.97 12.84 -7.59
CA PHE A 92 3.55 12.97 -7.27
C PHE A 92 3.28 12.68 -5.79
N VAL A 93 3.86 11.60 -5.23
CA VAL A 93 3.73 11.32 -3.80
C VAL A 93 4.33 12.44 -2.95
N ARG A 94 5.39 13.13 -3.40
CA ARG A 94 6.04 14.27 -2.71
C ARG A 94 5.28 15.60 -2.81
N TRP A 95 4.58 15.88 -3.90
CA TRP A 95 3.96 17.19 -4.15
C TRP A 95 2.46 17.14 -4.46
N GLY A 96 2.03 16.13 -5.20
CA GLY A 96 0.61 15.90 -5.52
C GLY A 96 -0.22 15.55 -4.28
N MET A 97 0.23 14.61 -3.44
CA MET A 97 -0.55 14.22 -2.25
C MET A 97 -0.78 15.35 -1.22
N PRO A 98 0.19 16.23 -0.89
CA PRO A 98 -0.06 17.39 -0.04
C PRO A 98 -1.02 18.38 -0.67
N LEU A 99 -0.95 18.55 -2.00
CA LEU A 99 -1.89 19.39 -2.72
C LEU A 99 -3.31 18.83 -2.63
N MET A 100 -3.48 17.50 -2.68
CA MET A 100 -4.76 16.85 -2.41
C MET A 100 -5.23 17.11 -0.97
N VAL A 101 -4.36 16.95 0.04
CA VAL A 101 -4.70 17.26 1.45
C VAL A 101 -5.15 18.72 1.60
N LEU A 102 -4.41 19.65 1.01
CA LEU A 102 -4.74 21.08 1.06
C LEU A 102 -6.07 21.36 0.38
N GLY A 103 -6.32 20.76 -0.80
CA GLY A 103 -7.58 20.90 -1.54
C GLY A 103 -8.78 20.34 -0.76
N THR A 104 -8.65 19.16 -0.15
CA THR A 104 -9.68 18.57 0.70
C THR A 104 -9.94 19.41 1.95
N ALA A 105 -8.89 19.89 2.63
CA ALA A 105 -9.04 20.76 3.80
C ALA A 105 -9.73 22.09 3.45
N ALA A 106 -9.31 22.72 2.34
CA ALA A 106 -9.95 23.95 1.85
C ALA A 106 -11.42 23.73 1.49
N TYR A 107 -11.76 22.61 0.84
CA TYR A 107 -13.15 22.25 0.55
C TYR A 107 -13.98 22.11 1.84
N TRP A 108 -13.47 21.41 2.86
CA TRP A 108 -14.15 21.26 4.15
C TRP A 108 -14.35 22.59 4.89
N ALA A 109 -13.37 23.49 4.82
CA ALA A 109 -13.52 24.84 5.39
C ALA A 109 -14.65 25.60 4.71
N LEU A 110 -14.72 25.54 3.38
CA LEU A 110 -15.77 26.21 2.60
C LEU A 110 -17.13 25.57 2.82
N ALA A 111 -17.22 24.24 2.82
CA ALA A 111 -18.47 23.50 3.02
C ALA A 111 -19.06 23.76 4.42
N SER A 112 -18.22 23.80 5.45
CA SER A 112 -18.68 24.06 6.83
C SER A 112 -19.01 25.53 7.11
N GLY A 113 -18.49 26.47 6.32
CA GLY A 113 -18.69 27.92 6.47
C GLY A 113 -19.60 28.57 5.43
N ALA A 114 -20.19 27.79 4.50
CA ALA A 114 -20.90 28.32 3.34
C ALA A 114 -22.10 29.23 3.71
N GLU A 115 -22.84 28.90 4.77
CA GLU A 115 -23.99 29.69 5.22
C GLU A 115 -23.59 31.01 5.90
N GLU A 116 -22.39 31.06 6.47
CA GLU A 116 -21.87 32.23 7.20
C GLU A 116 -21.18 33.24 6.26
N ALA A 117 -21.09 32.95 4.95
CA ALA A 117 -20.34 33.75 3.99
C ALA A 117 -21.04 35.09 3.63
N PRO A 118 -20.27 36.21 3.56
CA PRO A 118 -20.79 37.50 3.13
C PRO A 118 -21.39 37.42 1.72
N PRO A 119 -22.46 38.19 1.40
CA PRO A 119 -23.12 38.14 0.10
C PRO A 119 -22.19 38.36 -1.08
N ARG A 120 -21.15 39.18 -0.93
CA ARG A 120 -20.14 39.46 -1.96
C ARG A 120 -19.25 38.25 -2.30
N LEU A 121 -19.04 37.33 -1.35
CA LEU A 121 -18.19 36.15 -1.53
C LEU A 121 -18.97 34.88 -1.87
N ARG A 122 -20.31 34.88 -1.77
CA ARG A 122 -21.13 33.67 -2.00
C ARG A 122 -20.91 33.04 -3.37
N ALA A 123 -20.83 33.85 -4.43
CA ALA A 123 -20.56 33.34 -5.78
C ALA A 123 -19.18 32.67 -5.88
N LEU A 124 -18.17 33.24 -5.21
CA LEU A 124 -16.82 32.67 -5.18
C LEU A 124 -16.76 31.39 -4.33
N VAL A 125 -17.45 31.35 -3.17
CA VAL A 125 -17.55 30.17 -2.31
C VAL A 125 -18.26 29.03 -3.03
N ALA A 126 -19.37 29.32 -3.74
CA ALA A 126 -20.10 28.34 -4.54
C ALA A 126 -19.27 27.81 -5.71
N GLY A 127 -18.54 28.69 -6.41
CA GLY A 127 -17.61 28.27 -7.46
C GLY A 127 -16.48 27.39 -6.92
N ALA A 128 -15.87 27.79 -5.80
CA ALA A 128 -14.78 27.06 -5.17
C ALA A 128 -15.21 25.70 -4.61
N SER A 129 -16.40 25.61 -4.01
CA SER A 129 -16.95 24.35 -3.50
C SER A 129 -17.31 23.34 -4.60
N ALA A 130 -17.53 23.81 -5.83
CA ALA A 130 -17.66 22.95 -7.01
C ALA A 130 -16.31 22.51 -7.59
N VAL A 131 -15.35 23.44 -7.71
CA VAL A 131 -14.07 23.21 -8.39
C VAL A 131 -13.09 22.39 -7.54
N LEU A 132 -13.00 22.65 -6.24
CA LEU A 132 -12.04 21.97 -5.36
C LEU A 132 -12.21 20.45 -5.33
N PRO A 133 -13.44 19.91 -5.14
CA PRO A 133 -13.66 18.47 -5.22
C PRO A 133 -13.23 17.87 -6.56
N ARG A 134 -13.60 18.50 -7.68
CA ARG A 134 -13.23 18.04 -9.03
C ARG A 134 -11.72 18.03 -9.22
N ALA A 135 -11.02 19.05 -8.73
CA ALA A 135 -9.57 19.14 -8.79
C ALA A 135 -8.90 18.02 -7.98
N VAL A 136 -9.38 17.73 -6.76
CA VAL A 136 -8.87 16.63 -5.93
C VAL A 136 -9.12 15.27 -6.59
N MET A 137 -10.31 15.05 -7.17
CA MET A 137 -10.65 13.83 -7.90
C MET A 137 -9.77 13.65 -9.15
N GLY A 138 -9.58 14.72 -9.93
CA GLY A 138 -8.70 14.72 -11.10
C GLY A 138 -7.23 14.48 -10.73
N LEU A 139 -6.77 15.06 -9.63
CA LEU A 139 -5.42 14.85 -9.12
C LEU A 139 -5.22 13.40 -8.65
N ALA A 140 -6.19 12.81 -7.95
CA ALA A 140 -6.17 11.40 -7.57
C ALA A 140 -6.08 10.47 -8.80
N ALA A 141 -6.91 10.74 -9.82
CA ALA A 141 -6.92 9.97 -11.07
C ALA A 141 -5.58 10.09 -11.81
N LEU A 142 -5.01 11.30 -11.89
CA LEU A 142 -3.68 11.53 -12.47
C LEU A 142 -2.60 10.73 -11.72
N GLY A 143 -2.62 10.75 -10.38
CA GLY A 143 -1.70 9.97 -9.56
C GLY A 143 -1.80 8.46 -9.84
N LEU A 144 -3.03 7.94 -9.99
CA LEU A 144 -3.26 6.53 -10.29
C LEU A 144 -2.77 6.16 -11.69
N VAL A 145 -3.03 7.01 -12.70
CA VAL A 145 -2.55 6.81 -14.07
C VAL A 145 -1.02 6.83 -14.12
N LEU A 146 -0.37 7.78 -13.42
CA LEU A 146 1.09 7.83 -13.34
C LEU A 146 1.67 6.56 -12.70
N LEU A 147 1.04 6.06 -11.64
CA LEU A 147 1.44 4.82 -10.98
C LEU A 147 1.29 3.60 -11.91
N LEU A 148 0.19 3.51 -12.68
CA LEU A 148 -0.02 2.41 -13.64
C LEU A 148 0.92 2.47 -14.84
N TRP A 149 1.29 3.69 -15.28
CA TRP A 149 2.23 3.89 -16.38
C TRP A 149 3.66 3.49 -15.97
N ARG A 150 4.17 4.04 -14.86
CA ARG A 150 5.52 3.78 -14.33
C ARG A 150 5.43 3.27 -12.87
N PRO A 151 5.09 2.00 -12.61
CA PRO A 151 4.92 1.50 -11.24
C PRO A 151 6.25 1.28 -10.49
N VAL A 152 7.36 1.19 -11.20
CA VAL A 152 8.69 0.93 -10.62
C VAL A 152 9.33 2.25 -10.21
N THR A 153 9.56 2.41 -8.91
CA THR A 153 10.14 3.63 -8.31
C THR A 153 11.63 3.52 -8.00
N VAL A 154 12.31 2.54 -8.61
CA VAL A 154 13.70 2.15 -8.29
C VAL A 154 14.72 3.22 -8.73
N LEU A 155 15.55 3.66 -7.79
CA LEU A 155 16.74 4.47 -8.00
C LEU A 155 17.94 3.53 -8.08
N VAL A 156 18.56 3.45 -9.26
CA VAL A 156 19.86 2.81 -9.43
C VAL A 156 20.92 3.80 -8.95
N LYS A 157 21.48 3.57 -7.76
CA LYS A 157 22.77 4.18 -7.41
C LYS A 157 23.84 3.22 -7.88
N ALA A 158 24.45 3.51 -9.04
CA ALA A 158 25.72 2.87 -9.37
C ALA A 158 26.65 3.15 -8.20
N GLY A 159 27.14 2.10 -7.53
CA GLY A 159 28.21 2.26 -6.57
C GLY A 159 29.30 3.05 -7.28
N ALA A 160 29.69 4.19 -6.72
CA ALA A 160 30.88 4.90 -7.17
C ALA A 160 32.08 4.02 -6.80
N ALA A 161 32.29 2.94 -7.55
CA ALA A 161 33.62 2.43 -7.77
C ALA A 161 34.34 3.60 -8.43
N THR A 162 35.16 4.27 -7.64
CA THR A 162 36.12 5.26 -8.11
C THR A 162 36.74 4.75 -9.39
N SER A 163 36.31 5.32 -10.51
CA SER A 163 37.11 5.41 -11.73
C SER A 163 38.34 6.24 -11.37
N ARG A 164 39.31 5.62 -10.69
CA ARG A 164 40.65 6.17 -10.56
C ARG A 164 41.44 5.64 -11.74
N THR A 165 41.30 6.39 -12.83
CA THR A 165 42.38 6.83 -13.69
C THR A 165 43.38 5.74 -14.08
N ARG A 166 43.15 5.12 -15.24
CA ARG A 166 44.24 4.58 -16.07
C ARG A 166 45.24 5.72 -16.28
N THR A 167 46.34 5.73 -15.54
CA THR A 167 47.55 6.46 -15.93
C THR A 167 48.03 5.82 -17.22
N ILE A 168 47.67 6.45 -18.33
CA ILE A 168 48.29 6.24 -19.63
C ILE A 168 49.73 6.72 -19.48
N LEU A 169 50.64 5.79 -19.19
CA LEU A 169 52.07 5.97 -19.42
C LEU A 169 52.35 5.44 -20.83
N THR A 170 53.00 6.29 -21.60
CA THR A 170 53.14 6.29 -23.06
C THR A 170 53.64 4.97 -23.65
N PRO A 171 53.09 4.51 -24.80
CA PRO A 171 53.67 3.39 -25.53
C PRO A 171 55.08 3.77 -26.00
N PHE A 172 56.03 2.86 -25.81
CA PHE A 172 57.35 2.94 -26.43
C PHE A 172 57.17 3.05 -27.95
N SER A 173 57.65 4.13 -28.54
CA SER A 173 57.59 4.40 -29.97
C SER A 173 59.02 4.38 -30.53
N GLY A 174 59.39 3.24 -31.10
CA GLY A 174 60.65 3.05 -31.81
C GLY A 174 60.76 1.61 -32.33
N PRO A 175 61.30 1.38 -33.53
CA PRO A 175 61.59 0.02 -34.00
C PRO A 175 62.71 -0.59 -33.13
N PRO A 176 62.62 -1.86 -32.74
CA PRO A 176 63.67 -2.52 -31.96
C PRO A 176 64.92 -2.70 -32.83
N THR A 177 66.02 -2.08 -32.44
CA THR A 177 67.29 -2.13 -33.20
C THR A 177 68.32 -3.09 -32.62
N SER A 178 68.05 -3.76 -31.49
CA SER A 178 68.98 -4.72 -30.89
C SER A 178 68.29 -5.94 -30.25
N GLN A 179 68.97 -7.08 -30.26
CA GLN A 179 68.46 -8.36 -29.70
C GLN A 179 68.30 -8.31 -28.17
N ALA A 180 68.98 -7.38 -27.49
CA ALA A 180 68.85 -7.13 -26.06
C ALA A 180 67.54 -6.40 -25.68
N ASP A 181 66.95 -5.62 -26.59
CA ASP A 181 65.64 -4.99 -26.36
C ASP A 181 64.50 -6.02 -26.41
N LEU A 182 64.65 -7.07 -27.21
CA LEU A 182 63.65 -8.14 -27.33
C LEU A 182 63.58 -8.97 -26.04
N ASP A 183 64.73 -9.27 -25.42
CA ASP A 183 64.81 -10.02 -24.16
C ASP A 183 64.26 -9.24 -22.96
N TYR A 184 64.25 -7.90 -23.01
CA TYR A 184 63.65 -7.05 -21.98
C TYR A 184 62.13 -6.89 -22.15
N VAL A 185 61.64 -6.91 -23.39
CA VAL A 185 60.23 -6.69 -23.73
C VAL A 185 59.38 -7.95 -23.53
N VAL A 186 59.91 -9.15 -23.81
CA VAL A 186 59.18 -10.43 -23.69
C VAL A 186 58.70 -10.72 -22.25
N PRO A 187 59.50 -10.56 -21.18
CA PRO A 187 59.04 -10.76 -19.80
C PRO A 187 57.99 -9.74 -19.37
N GLN A 188 58.04 -8.52 -19.88
CA GLN A 188 57.08 -7.47 -19.56
C GLN A 188 55.72 -7.71 -20.23
N ILE A 189 55.72 -8.22 -21.46
CA ILE A 189 54.50 -8.64 -22.15
C ILE A 189 53.90 -9.85 -21.45
N TYR A 190 54.72 -10.84 -21.09
CA TYR A 190 54.25 -12.04 -20.40
C TYR A 190 53.66 -11.70 -19.02
N ARG A 191 54.33 -10.84 -18.25
CA ARG A 191 53.83 -10.35 -16.95
C ARG A 191 52.54 -9.54 -17.09
N ARG A 192 52.41 -8.72 -18.15
CA ARG A 192 51.13 -8.04 -18.49
C ARG A 192 50.02 -9.03 -18.85
N MET A 193 50.32 -10.05 -19.65
CA MET A 193 49.34 -11.07 -20.00
C MET A 193 48.91 -11.85 -18.77
N GLN A 194 49.85 -12.18 -17.88
CA GLN A 194 49.59 -12.92 -16.64
C GLN A 194 48.79 -12.08 -15.64
N GLU A 195 49.06 -10.78 -15.50
CA GLU A 195 48.28 -9.85 -14.69
C GLU A 195 46.90 -9.55 -15.31
N GLU A 196 46.76 -9.53 -16.64
CA GLU A 196 45.46 -9.38 -17.30
C GLU A 196 44.63 -10.68 -17.22
N PHE A 197 45.27 -11.85 -17.30
CA PHE A 197 44.63 -13.15 -17.08
C PHE A 197 44.26 -13.36 -15.61
N GLN A 198 45.12 -13.00 -14.66
CA GLN A 198 44.79 -13.02 -13.22
C GLN A 198 43.73 -11.99 -12.90
N GLY A 199 43.79 -10.78 -13.45
CA GLY A 199 42.75 -9.77 -13.31
C GLY A 199 41.44 -10.14 -14.01
N ARG A 200 41.46 -10.97 -15.06
CA ARG A 200 40.26 -11.57 -15.66
C ARG A 200 39.73 -12.73 -14.83
N LEU A 201 40.59 -13.60 -14.30
CA LEU A 201 40.20 -14.74 -13.45
C LEU A 201 39.69 -14.28 -12.08
N GLU A 202 40.30 -13.24 -11.50
CA GLU A 202 39.81 -12.50 -10.34
C GLU A 202 38.59 -11.66 -10.70
N ARG A 203 38.45 -11.12 -11.93
CA ARG A 203 37.15 -10.59 -12.36
C ARG A 203 36.11 -11.67 -12.50
N THR A 204 36.40 -12.89 -12.94
CA THR A 204 35.40 -13.97 -13.00
C THR A 204 35.07 -14.53 -11.61
N ARG A 205 36.03 -14.49 -10.68
CA ARG A 205 35.88 -14.96 -9.29
C ARG A 205 35.36 -13.88 -8.33
N ALA A 206 35.57 -12.60 -8.64
CA ALA A 206 35.01 -11.42 -7.96
C ALA A 206 33.82 -10.80 -8.70
N GLN A 207 33.47 -11.29 -9.90
CA GLN A 207 32.12 -11.19 -10.48
C GLN A 207 31.23 -12.27 -9.85
N GLY A 208 31.14 -12.26 -8.51
CA GLY A 208 29.81 -12.34 -7.92
C GLY A 208 28.98 -11.21 -8.53
N PRO A 209 27.65 -11.39 -8.71
CA PRO A 209 26.84 -10.45 -9.47
C PRO A 209 27.09 -9.04 -8.93
N ILE A 210 27.52 -8.12 -9.81
CA ILE A 210 27.75 -6.71 -9.50
C ILE A 210 26.57 -6.25 -8.64
N THR A 211 26.80 -6.04 -7.34
CA THR A 211 25.75 -5.74 -6.37
C THR A 211 25.31 -4.29 -6.58
N VAL A 212 24.45 -4.10 -7.58
CA VAL A 212 23.65 -2.90 -7.73
C VAL A 212 22.70 -2.90 -6.54
N ALA A 213 23.14 -2.30 -5.44
CA ALA A 213 22.37 -2.18 -4.20
C ALA A 213 21.14 -1.30 -4.45
N ALA A 214 20.10 -1.90 -5.00
CA ALA A 214 18.87 -1.22 -5.33
C ALA A 214 17.96 -1.27 -4.11
N TYR A 215 18.22 -0.34 -3.18
CA TYR A 215 17.60 -0.16 -1.86
C TYR A 215 16.05 -0.10 -1.81
N GLN A 216 15.37 -0.20 -2.96
CA GLN A 216 13.92 -0.04 -3.12
C GLN A 216 13.24 -1.30 -3.67
N LEU A 217 13.99 -2.30 -4.18
CA LEU A 217 13.37 -3.52 -4.70
C LEU A 217 12.73 -4.39 -3.63
N GLY A 218 13.13 -4.24 -2.37
CA GLY A 218 12.56 -5.04 -1.29
C GLY A 218 11.09 -4.76 -0.96
N SER A 219 10.48 -3.69 -1.51
CA SER A 219 9.11 -3.28 -1.17
C SER A 219 8.28 -2.74 -2.35
N VAL A 220 8.65 -3.08 -3.58
CA VAL A 220 8.07 -2.48 -4.79
C VAL A 220 6.56 -2.72 -4.88
N TYR A 221 6.10 -3.94 -4.60
CA TYR A 221 4.69 -4.29 -4.72
C TYR A 221 3.89 -3.60 -3.63
N SER A 222 4.30 -3.73 -2.36
CA SER A 222 3.58 -3.09 -1.26
C SER A 222 3.61 -1.56 -1.35
N ALA A 223 4.71 -0.96 -1.84
CA ALA A 223 4.79 0.49 -2.04
C ALA A 223 3.78 0.98 -3.08
N ALA A 224 3.65 0.27 -4.21
CA ALA A 224 2.65 0.57 -5.23
C ALA A 224 1.23 0.41 -4.67
N MET A 225 0.95 -0.69 -3.95
CA MET A 225 -0.35 -0.96 -3.34
C MET A 225 -0.75 0.11 -2.31
N VAL A 226 0.13 0.43 -1.36
CA VAL A 226 -0.13 1.46 -0.33
C VAL A 226 -0.33 2.83 -0.96
N THR A 227 0.44 3.15 -2.01
CA THR A 227 0.27 4.41 -2.76
C THR A 227 -1.08 4.46 -3.47
N ALA A 228 -1.49 3.38 -4.14
CA ALA A 228 -2.79 3.28 -4.80
C ALA A 228 -3.96 3.36 -3.82
N LEU A 229 -3.87 2.69 -2.67
CA LEU A 229 -4.88 2.76 -1.61
C LEU A 229 -5.03 4.17 -1.06
N LEU A 230 -3.92 4.89 -0.86
CA LEU A 230 -3.97 6.29 -0.41
C LEU A 230 -4.59 7.19 -1.50
N LEU A 231 -4.22 7.01 -2.77
CA LEU A 231 -4.81 7.75 -3.89
C LEU A 231 -6.30 7.50 -4.04
N LEU A 232 -6.77 6.27 -3.76
CA LEU A 232 -8.19 5.90 -3.77
C LEU A 232 -8.93 6.44 -2.54
N ALA A 233 -8.28 6.48 -1.38
CA ALA A 233 -8.88 6.95 -0.14
C ALA A 233 -9.27 8.43 -0.17
N PHE A 234 -8.52 9.30 -0.85
CA PHE A 234 -8.83 10.73 -0.92
C PHE A 234 -10.18 11.03 -1.61
N PRO A 235 -10.45 10.54 -2.84
CA PRO A 235 -11.77 10.57 -3.46
C PRO A 235 -12.87 10.05 -2.54
N LEU A 236 -12.69 8.88 -1.94
CA LEU A 236 -13.70 8.27 -1.08
C LEU A 236 -13.98 9.12 0.15
N LEU A 237 -12.93 9.65 0.78
CA LEU A 237 -13.04 10.52 1.94
C LEU A 237 -13.77 11.83 1.63
N LEU A 238 -13.56 12.39 0.44
CA LEU A 238 -14.24 13.59 -0.03
C LEU A 238 -15.75 13.39 -0.21
N LEU A 239 -16.18 12.17 -0.50
CA LEU A 239 -17.59 11.79 -0.58
C LEU A 239 -18.24 11.58 0.79
N HIS A 240 -17.46 11.55 1.87
CA HIS A 240 -17.95 11.42 3.24
C HIS A 240 -17.96 12.76 3.96
N VAL A 241 -18.68 12.80 5.08
CA VAL A 241 -18.66 13.92 6.03
C VAL A 241 -17.25 14.09 6.61
N GLU A 242 -16.85 15.33 6.92
CA GLU A 242 -15.47 15.69 7.29
C GLU A 242 -14.96 14.90 8.51
N ARG A 243 -15.84 14.64 9.47
CA ARG A 243 -15.51 13.90 10.71
C ARG A 243 -15.18 12.42 10.46
N VAL A 244 -15.61 11.86 9.34
CA VAL A 244 -15.29 10.47 8.96
C VAL A 244 -13.79 10.34 8.57
N SER A 245 -13.06 11.44 8.40
CA SER A 245 -11.58 11.43 8.27
C SER A 245 -10.86 10.70 9.39
N LEU A 246 -11.38 10.79 10.63
CA LEU A 246 -10.86 10.04 11.77
C LEU A 246 -11.06 8.53 11.58
N VAL A 247 -12.18 8.10 11.01
CA VAL A 247 -12.47 6.69 10.71
C VAL A 247 -11.55 6.18 9.62
N PHE A 248 -11.27 6.97 8.58
CA PHE A 248 -10.27 6.61 7.56
C PHE A 248 -8.88 6.46 8.17
N LEU A 249 -8.45 7.38 9.03
CA LEU A 249 -7.18 7.24 9.76
C LEU A 249 -7.14 5.95 10.58
N LEU A 250 -8.20 5.65 11.34
CA LEU A 250 -8.33 4.43 12.12
C LEU A 250 -8.28 3.18 11.22
N LEU A 251 -8.97 3.18 10.08
CA LEU A 251 -8.94 2.09 9.10
C LEU A 251 -7.51 1.78 8.63
N PHE A 252 -6.71 2.80 8.30
CA PHE A 252 -5.35 2.59 7.84
C PHE A 252 -4.44 2.10 8.97
N LEU A 253 -4.60 2.64 10.17
CA LEU A 253 -3.85 2.19 11.35
C LEU A 253 -4.20 0.75 11.74
N GLN A 254 -5.48 0.38 11.76
CA GLN A 254 -5.95 -0.98 12.06
C GLN A 254 -5.44 -1.96 11.00
N SER A 255 -5.58 -1.63 9.71
CA SER A 255 -5.07 -2.46 8.61
C SER A 255 -3.56 -2.68 8.73
N PHE A 256 -2.80 -1.63 9.03
CA PHE A 256 -1.36 -1.70 9.22
C PHE A 256 -0.95 -2.59 10.41
N LEU A 257 -1.64 -2.45 11.55
CA LEU A 257 -1.40 -3.27 12.73
C LEU A 257 -1.78 -4.73 12.52
N LEU A 258 -2.90 -4.98 11.84
CA LEU A 258 -3.33 -6.34 11.49
C LEU A 258 -2.30 -7.01 10.58
N LEU A 259 -1.83 -6.32 9.54
CA LEU A 259 -0.79 -6.84 8.65
C LEU A 259 0.52 -7.16 9.41
N HIS A 260 0.95 -6.30 10.34
CA HIS A 260 2.12 -6.55 11.19
C HIS A 260 1.94 -7.75 12.12
N LEU A 261 0.78 -7.88 12.75
CA LEU A 261 0.47 -8.99 13.64
C LEU A 261 0.48 -10.33 12.88
N LEU A 262 -0.11 -10.33 11.69
CA LEU A 262 -0.15 -11.50 10.81
C LEU A 262 1.25 -11.89 10.33
N ALA A 263 2.05 -10.91 9.88
CA ALA A 263 3.43 -11.14 9.46
C ALA A 263 4.31 -11.70 10.57
N ALA A 264 4.08 -11.31 11.83
CA ALA A 264 4.80 -11.87 12.97
C ALA A 264 4.40 -13.31 13.32
N GLY A 265 3.17 -13.72 12.96
CA GLY A 265 2.67 -15.07 13.18
C GLY A 265 3.01 -16.07 12.07
N THR A 266 3.43 -15.60 10.89
CA THR A 266 3.78 -16.45 9.74
C THR A 266 5.30 -16.63 9.63
N PRO A 267 5.85 -17.83 9.89
CA PRO A 267 7.26 -18.10 9.61
C PRO A 267 7.48 -18.13 8.10
N VAL A 268 8.22 -17.16 7.56
CA VAL A 268 8.59 -17.06 6.12
C VAL A 268 9.65 -18.12 5.74
N ALA A 269 10.14 -18.91 6.70
CA ALA A 269 11.33 -19.74 6.58
C ALA A 269 11.11 -21.16 6.01
N THR A 270 9.88 -21.57 5.67
CA THR A 270 9.64 -22.91 5.12
C THR A 270 9.61 -22.90 3.59
N PRO A 271 10.38 -23.77 2.90
CA PRO A 271 10.19 -24.01 1.48
C PRO A 271 8.81 -24.64 1.29
N GLY A 272 7.84 -23.83 0.89
CA GLY A 272 6.45 -24.21 0.73
C GLY A 272 5.67 -23.17 -0.07
N PRO A 273 4.46 -23.51 -0.54
CA PRO A 273 3.66 -22.58 -1.33
C PRO A 273 3.32 -21.34 -0.52
N PHE A 274 3.44 -20.16 -1.13
CA PHE A 274 3.06 -18.89 -0.50
C PHE A 274 1.56 -18.92 -0.21
N THR A 275 1.17 -19.16 1.03
CA THR A 275 -0.25 -19.33 1.39
C THR A 275 -0.64 -18.40 2.53
N VAL A 276 -1.68 -17.61 2.29
CA VAL A 276 -2.29 -16.76 3.33
C VAL A 276 -3.28 -17.61 4.14
N LEU A 277 -3.18 -17.53 5.47
CA LEU A 277 -4.06 -18.26 6.38
C LEU A 277 -5.51 -17.75 6.30
N TRP A 278 -6.49 -18.64 6.39
CA TRP A 278 -7.92 -18.28 6.38
C TRP A 278 -8.29 -17.24 7.43
N GLN A 279 -7.71 -17.33 8.63
CA GLN A 279 -7.92 -16.38 9.72
C GLN A 279 -7.54 -14.94 9.32
N ALA A 280 -6.46 -14.77 8.54
CA ALA A 280 -6.02 -13.48 8.05
C ALA A 280 -7.05 -12.87 7.10
N VAL A 281 -7.54 -13.67 6.14
CA VAL A 281 -8.55 -13.24 5.17
C VAL A 281 -9.87 -12.93 5.86
N SER A 282 -10.29 -13.76 6.83
CA SER A 282 -11.49 -13.51 7.63
C SER A 282 -11.38 -12.23 8.45
N ALA A 283 -10.25 -11.98 9.12
CA ALA A 283 -10.02 -10.75 9.87
C ALA A 283 -10.04 -9.51 8.95
N TRP A 284 -9.50 -9.63 7.74
CA TRP A 284 -9.52 -8.57 6.73
C TRP A 284 -10.94 -8.23 6.26
N VAL A 285 -11.77 -9.24 5.99
CA VAL A 285 -13.19 -9.07 5.63
C VAL A 285 -13.97 -8.46 6.80
N LEU A 286 -13.76 -8.95 8.03
CA LEU A 286 -14.43 -8.40 9.21
C LEU A 286 -14.07 -6.94 9.46
N LEU A 287 -12.81 -6.55 9.21
CA LEU A 287 -12.38 -5.16 9.34
C LEU A 287 -13.03 -4.26 8.27
N ALA A 288 -13.25 -4.78 7.06
CA ALA A 288 -14.03 -4.09 6.03
C ALA A 288 -15.49 -3.84 6.45
N THR A 289 -16.14 -4.88 7.01
CA THR A 289 -17.50 -4.78 7.55
C THR A 289 -17.59 -3.85 8.76
N GLN A 290 -16.62 -3.90 9.67
CA GLN A 290 -16.56 -2.97 10.80
C GLN A 290 -16.48 -1.52 10.30
N THR A 291 -15.59 -1.25 9.33
CA THR A 291 -15.41 0.09 8.79
C THR A 291 -16.69 0.57 8.09
N PHE A 292 -17.40 -0.30 7.37
CA PHE A 292 -18.70 0.04 6.78
C PHE A 292 -19.64 0.64 7.85
N TYR A 293 -19.78 0.00 9.00
CA TYR A 293 -20.61 0.54 10.09
C TYR A 293 -20.00 1.78 10.76
N SER A 294 -18.68 1.81 10.97
CA SER A 294 -17.99 2.96 11.57
C SER A 294 -18.03 4.23 10.70
N THR A 295 -18.27 4.10 9.40
CA THR A 295 -18.52 5.27 8.52
C THR A 295 -19.95 5.80 8.63
N GLY A 296 -20.80 5.18 9.46
CA GLY A 296 -22.20 5.58 9.66
C GLY A 296 -23.17 5.02 8.61
N HIS A 297 -22.72 4.06 7.79
CA HIS A 297 -23.58 3.36 6.85
C HIS A 297 -24.37 2.25 7.53
N GLN A 298 -25.55 2.00 7.00
CA GLN A 298 -26.41 0.89 7.39
C GLN A 298 -26.95 0.25 6.11
N PRO A 299 -27.19 -1.07 6.11
CA PRO A 299 -27.64 -1.81 4.94
C PRO A 299 -29.16 -1.70 4.76
N VAL A 300 -29.67 -0.46 4.73
CA VAL A 300 -31.08 -0.10 4.53
C VAL A 300 -31.17 1.10 3.59
N PHE A 301 -32.17 1.13 2.71
CA PHE A 301 -32.27 2.15 1.66
C PHE A 301 -32.47 3.57 2.19
N SER A 302 -33.17 3.74 3.32
CA SER A 302 -33.39 5.06 3.95
C SER A 302 -32.10 5.67 4.51
N ALA A 303 -31.09 4.85 4.80
CA ALA A 303 -29.83 5.29 5.39
C ALA A 303 -28.74 5.63 4.35
N ILE A 304 -29.03 5.55 3.06
CA ILE A 304 -28.07 5.90 1.98
C ILE A 304 -27.75 7.40 2.02
N HIS A 305 -26.45 7.75 1.93
CA HIS A 305 -26.00 9.15 1.96
C HIS A 305 -26.07 9.76 0.55
N TRP A 306 -27.28 10.17 0.14
CA TRP A 306 -27.53 10.75 -1.18
C TRP A 306 -26.74 12.04 -1.47
N HIS A 307 -26.33 12.77 -0.43
CA HIS A 307 -25.49 13.97 -0.57
C HIS A 307 -24.18 13.70 -1.32
N ALA A 308 -23.65 12.47 -1.25
CA ALA A 308 -22.42 12.08 -1.96
C ALA A 308 -22.53 12.29 -3.49
N ALA A 309 -23.73 12.20 -4.07
CA ALA A 309 -23.94 12.48 -5.49
C ALA A 309 -23.53 13.92 -5.86
N PHE A 310 -23.75 14.90 -4.98
CA PHE A 310 -23.61 16.32 -5.30
C PHE A 310 -22.23 16.90 -4.97
N VAL A 311 -21.30 16.08 -4.49
CA VAL A 311 -19.94 16.53 -4.16
C VAL A 311 -19.20 16.91 -5.44
N GLY A 312 -18.93 18.21 -5.60
CA GLY A 312 -18.38 18.77 -6.83
C GLY A 312 -19.39 18.96 -7.95
N PHE A 313 -20.70 18.75 -7.73
CA PHE A 313 -21.76 18.94 -8.72
C PHE A 313 -22.99 19.58 -8.06
N PRO A 314 -22.90 20.85 -7.60
CA PRO A 314 -23.98 21.50 -6.87
C PRO A 314 -25.25 21.69 -7.72
N ASP A 315 -25.09 21.90 -9.03
CA ASP A 315 -26.20 22.11 -9.98
C ASP A 315 -26.83 20.80 -10.48
N GLY A 316 -26.37 19.66 -9.97
CA GLY A 316 -26.80 18.34 -10.42
C GLY A 316 -26.06 17.83 -11.66
N HIS A 317 -26.61 16.77 -12.28
CA HIS A 317 -25.91 15.96 -13.30
C HIS A 317 -26.62 15.95 -14.67
N GLY A 318 -27.51 16.92 -14.92
CA GLY A 318 -28.36 16.93 -16.11
C GLY A 318 -29.16 15.64 -16.25
N SER A 319 -29.13 15.02 -17.43
CA SER A 319 -29.82 13.75 -17.73
C SER A 319 -29.04 12.49 -17.36
N SER A 320 -27.81 12.62 -16.85
CA SER A 320 -26.91 11.49 -16.64
C SER A 320 -27.04 10.91 -15.23
N THR A 321 -27.58 9.69 -15.12
CA THR A 321 -27.77 8.99 -13.83
C THR A 321 -26.57 8.15 -13.40
N TRP A 322 -25.64 7.82 -14.31
CA TRP A 322 -24.53 6.91 -14.02
C TRP A 322 -23.51 7.50 -13.04
N LEU A 323 -23.17 8.79 -13.18
CA LEU A 323 -22.19 9.46 -12.33
C LEU A 323 -22.70 9.62 -10.89
N PRO A 324 -23.93 10.12 -10.64
CA PRO A 324 -24.52 10.11 -9.30
C PRO A 324 -24.54 8.72 -8.66
N ALA A 325 -24.92 7.69 -9.42
CA ALA A 325 -24.97 6.33 -8.93
C ALA A 325 -23.57 5.81 -8.56
N LEU A 326 -22.54 6.13 -9.35
CA LEU A 326 -21.16 5.79 -9.05
C LEU A 326 -20.66 6.50 -7.78
N LEU A 327 -20.95 7.80 -7.60
CA LEU A 327 -20.54 8.56 -6.43
C LEU A 327 -21.21 8.06 -5.14
N VAL A 328 -22.52 7.80 -5.19
CA VAL A 328 -23.27 7.22 -4.06
C VAL A 328 -22.81 5.80 -3.75
N GLY A 329 -22.57 4.98 -4.78
CA GLY A 329 -22.03 3.63 -4.63
C GLY A 329 -20.61 3.64 -4.04
N ALA A 330 -19.74 4.54 -4.52
CA ALA A 330 -18.39 4.69 -4.00
C ALA A 330 -18.38 5.15 -2.54
N ASN A 331 -19.28 6.06 -2.15
CA ASN A 331 -19.48 6.43 -0.75
C ASN A 331 -19.94 5.23 0.10
N THR A 332 -21.01 4.54 -0.33
CA THR A 332 -21.62 3.42 0.41
C THR A 332 -20.66 2.23 0.60
N PHE A 333 -19.91 1.88 -0.45
CA PHE A 333 -19.03 0.71 -0.47
C PHE A 333 -17.54 1.07 -0.37
N ALA A 334 -17.21 2.26 0.16
CA ALA A 334 -15.83 2.74 0.28
C ALA A 334 -14.92 1.76 1.04
N SER A 335 -15.40 1.21 2.16
CA SER A 335 -14.65 0.25 2.96
C SER A 335 -14.40 -1.04 2.17
N HIS A 336 -15.44 -1.63 1.60
CA HIS A 336 -15.36 -2.85 0.79
C HIS A 336 -14.38 -2.67 -0.38
N LEU A 337 -14.43 -1.53 -1.07
CA LEU A 337 -13.52 -1.22 -2.16
C LEU A 337 -12.06 -1.12 -1.70
N LEU A 338 -11.78 -0.37 -0.62
CA LEU A 338 -10.41 -0.21 -0.09
C LEU A 338 -9.81 -1.54 0.39
N PHE A 339 -10.58 -2.34 1.13
CA PHE A 339 -10.12 -3.65 1.61
C PHE A 339 -9.95 -4.66 0.48
N ALA A 340 -10.83 -4.64 -0.53
CA ALA A 340 -10.71 -5.52 -1.69
C ALA A 340 -9.46 -5.19 -2.53
N VAL A 341 -9.25 -3.90 -2.85
CA VAL A 341 -8.02 -3.44 -3.54
C VAL A 341 -6.80 -3.76 -2.70
N GLY A 342 -6.87 -3.60 -1.38
CA GLY A 342 -5.76 -3.85 -0.46
C GLY A 342 -5.49 -5.33 -0.16
N CYS A 343 -6.35 -6.25 -0.60
CA CYS A 343 -6.25 -7.68 -0.28
C CYS A 343 -4.87 -8.30 -0.58
N PRO A 344 -4.20 -8.01 -1.72
CA PRO A 344 -2.86 -8.55 -2.00
C PRO A 344 -1.80 -8.22 -0.94
N LEU A 345 -1.97 -7.16 -0.15
CA LEU A 345 -1.05 -6.85 0.95
C LEU A 345 -0.94 -7.98 1.97
N LEU A 346 -1.99 -8.79 2.17
CA LEU A 346 -1.94 -9.95 3.07
C LEU A 346 -0.88 -10.98 2.65
N LEU A 347 -0.61 -11.10 1.35
CA LEU A 347 0.43 -11.97 0.80
C LEU A 347 1.81 -11.30 0.86
N LEU A 348 1.89 -10.00 0.58
CA LEU A 348 3.15 -9.27 0.43
C LEU A 348 3.80 -8.90 1.77
N TRP A 349 3.00 -8.61 2.79
CA TRP A 349 3.48 -8.02 4.04
C TRP A 349 4.44 -8.88 4.88
N PRO A 350 4.27 -10.21 5.00
CA PRO A 350 5.23 -11.06 5.71
C PRO A 350 6.67 -10.91 5.21
N PHE A 351 6.85 -10.80 3.89
CA PHE A 351 8.15 -10.62 3.23
C PHE A 351 8.78 -9.25 3.53
N LEU A 352 7.97 -8.22 3.81
CA LEU A 352 8.47 -6.91 4.24
C LEU A 352 9.02 -6.91 5.67
N CYS A 353 8.46 -7.74 6.55
CA CYS A 353 8.79 -7.78 7.97
C CYS A 353 10.02 -8.66 8.28
N GLU A 354 10.46 -9.51 7.35
CA GLU A 354 11.63 -10.41 7.50
C GLU A 354 12.91 -9.66 7.90
N ARG A 355 13.01 -8.36 7.60
CA ARG A 355 14.13 -7.49 7.96
C ARG A 355 14.30 -7.24 9.48
N GLN A 356 13.31 -7.51 10.32
CA GLN A 356 13.33 -7.11 11.73
C GLN A 356 13.88 -8.17 12.72
N GLY A 357 14.18 -9.39 12.26
CA GLY A 357 14.74 -10.44 13.12
C GLY A 357 16.28 -10.45 13.11
N PRO A 358 16.97 -10.32 14.26
CA PRO A 358 18.39 -10.67 14.32
C PRO A 358 18.52 -12.19 14.13
N LYS A 359 19.05 -12.65 12.99
CA LYS A 359 19.41 -14.06 12.77
C LYS A 359 20.47 -14.45 13.80
N ARG A 360 20.09 -15.20 14.85
CA ARG A 360 21.03 -15.80 15.81
C ARG A 360 21.28 -17.25 15.37
N ARG A 361 22.52 -17.54 14.95
CA ARG A 361 23.02 -18.91 14.79
C ARG A 361 22.84 -19.66 16.11
N GLN A 362 22.17 -20.81 16.08
CA GLN A 362 22.21 -21.80 17.16
C GLN A 362 23.30 -22.82 16.82
N PRO A 363 24.40 -22.91 17.59
CA PRO A 363 25.24 -24.10 17.58
C PRO A 363 24.52 -25.20 18.38
N LEU A 364 24.38 -26.39 17.80
CA LEU A 364 24.00 -27.59 18.55
C LEU A 364 25.09 -27.92 19.59
N PRO A 365 24.75 -28.47 20.77
CA PRO A 365 25.74 -28.96 21.71
C PRO A 365 26.12 -30.40 21.34
N GLY A 366 27.38 -30.63 20.95
CA GLY A 366 27.86 -31.99 20.73
C GLY A 366 29.28 -32.09 20.20
N SER A 367 30.17 -32.52 21.10
CA SER A 367 31.48 -33.15 20.83
C SER A 367 32.63 -32.26 20.37
N GLU A 368 33.51 -31.95 21.33
CA GLU A 368 34.89 -31.53 21.12
C GLU A 368 35.68 -32.67 20.46
N SER A 369 35.99 -32.56 19.16
CA SER A 369 37.27 -33.00 18.59
C SER A 369 37.34 -32.72 17.09
N GLU A 370 38.58 -32.53 16.65
CA GLU A 370 39.05 -32.37 15.27
C GLU A 370 38.90 -30.98 14.63
N ALA A 371 39.91 -30.16 14.94
CA ALA A 371 40.33 -29.04 14.12
C ALA A 371 40.85 -29.52 12.74
N ARG A 372 40.09 -29.26 11.67
CA ARG A 372 40.59 -28.72 10.39
C ARG A 372 39.47 -28.61 9.36
N VAL A 373 39.30 -27.38 8.88
CA VAL A 373 38.72 -26.89 7.61
C VAL A 373 37.82 -25.73 7.98
N ARG A 374 38.36 -24.51 7.82
CA ARG A 374 37.60 -23.26 7.84
C ARG A 374 36.50 -23.35 6.78
N PRO A 375 35.20 -23.23 7.12
CA PRO A 375 34.20 -22.79 6.17
C PRO A 375 34.17 -21.26 6.24
N GLU A 376 35.15 -20.59 5.62
CA GLU A 376 35.20 -19.12 5.51
C GLU A 376 34.55 -18.58 4.23
N GLU A 377 33.82 -19.41 3.46
CA GLU A 377 33.25 -19.00 2.16
C GLU A 377 31.71 -19.09 2.05
N GLU A 378 30.97 -19.39 3.13
CA GLU A 378 29.48 -19.38 3.11
C GLU A 378 28.85 -18.15 3.80
N GLU A 379 29.67 -17.17 4.20
CA GLU A 379 29.23 -15.89 4.77
C GLU A 379 29.19 -14.73 3.76
N GLU A 380 29.07 -15.03 2.46
CA GLU A 380 28.65 -14.02 1.49
C GLU A 380 27.17 -13.67 1.75
N GLN A 381 26.98 -12.66 2.59
CA GLN A 381 25.94 -11.63 2.45
C GLN A 381 24.70 -12.09 1.68
N GLN A 382 23.84 -12.91 2.31
CA GLN A 382 22.46 -13.08 1.84
C GLN A 382 21.77 -11.71 1.90
N GLU A 383 21.81 -10.98 0.78
CA GLU A 383 21.11 -9.71 0.62
C GLU A 383 19.63 -9.91 0.96
N PRO A 384 18.97 -8.94 1.62
CA PRO A 384 17.57 -9.06 1.99
C PRO A 384 16.70 -8.95 0.73
N LEU A 385 16.53 -10.07 0.03
CA LEU A 385 15.69 -10.27 -1.15
C LEU A 385 14.18 -10.25 -0.81
N MET A 386 13.75 -9.41 0.13
CA MET A 386 12.40 -9.28 0.73
C MET A 386 11.24 -9.73 -0.19
N GLU A 387 10.58 -8.79 -0.88
CA GLU A 387 9.53 -9.13 -1.86
C GLU A 387 10.09 -9.72 -3.16
N MET A 388 11.41 -9.63 -3.38
CA MET A 388 12.04 -10.18 -4.58
C MET A 388 12.08 -11.71 -4.57
N ARG A 389 12.09 -12.36 -3.40
CA ARG A 389 11.98 -13.83 -3.26
C ARG A 389 10.69 -14.37 -3.89
N LEU A 390 9.63 -13.58 -3.85
CA LEU A 390 8.34 -13.95 -4.44
C LEU A 390 8.45 -14.17 -5.96
N ARG A 391 9.49 -13.61 -6.57
CA ARG A 391 9.76 -13.67 -8.00
C ARG A 391 10.69 -14.80 -8.40
N ASP A 392 11.35 -15.45 -7.43
CA ASP A 392 12.19 -16.62 -7.69
C ASP A 392 11.36 -17.75 -8.30
N ASP A 393 10.07 -17.85 -7.94
CA ASP A 393 9.11 -18.76 -8.56
C ASP A 393 7.80 -18.03 -8.98
N PRO A 394 7.71 -17.58 -10.24
CA PRO A 394 6.56 -16.80 -10.71
C PRO A 394 5.26 -17.62 -10.76
N ASN A 395 5.35 -18.93 -10.95
CA ASN A 395 4.16 -19.78 -11.02
C ASN A 395 3.51 -19.90 -9.65
N HIS A 396 4.32 -20.11 -8.61
CA HIS A 396 3.84 -20.17 -7.24
C HIS A 396 3.31 -18.82 -6.75
N PHE A 397 3.93 -17.70 -7.14
CA PHE A 397 3.41 -16.37 -6.83
C PHE A 397 2.03 -16.10 -7.44
N ASN A 398 1.86 -16.38 -8.73
CA ASN A 398 0.57 -16.20 -9.40
C ASN A 398 -0.50 -17.11 -8.81
N ALA A 399 -0.16 -18.37 -8.52
CA ALA A 399 -1.05 -19.31 -7.84
C ALA A 399 -1.45 -18.81 -6.45
N ALA A 400 -0.53 -18.27 -5.66
CA ALA A 400 -0.79 -17.71 -4.35
C ALA A 400 -1.73 -16.50 -4.39
N LEU A 401 -1.54 -15.61 -5.36
CA LEU A 401 -2.38 -14.42 -5.55
C LEU A 401 -3.81 -14.82 -5.95
N LEU A 402 -3.95 -15.81 -6.83
CA LEU A 402 -5.26 -16.37 -7.21
C LEU A 402 -5.93 -17.09 -6.03
N GLN A 403 -5.20 -17.91 -5.28
CA GLN A 403 -5.71 -18.58 -4.09
C GLN A 403 -6.18 -17.59 -3.03
N LEU A 404 -5.44 -16.50 -2.82
CA LEU A 404 -5.86 -15.42 -1.92
C LEU A 404 -7.16 -14.78 -2.40
N GLY A 405 -7.27 -14.45 -3.68
CA GLY A 405 -8.49 -13.90 -4.27
C GLY A 405 -9.69 -14.82 -4.11
N LEU A 406 -9.52 -16.12 -4.38
CA LEU A 406 -10.57 -17.13 -4.19
C LEU A 406 -11.00 -17.26 -2.73
N LYS A 407 -10.05 -17.26 -1.78
CA LYS A 407 -10.35 -17.28 -0.34
C LYS A 407 -11.17 -16.06 0.08
N TYR A 408 -10.81 -14.88 -0.41
CA TYR A 408 -11.52 -13.63 -0.13
C TYR A 408 -12.95 -13.66 -0.67
N LEU A 409 -13.13 -14.04 -1.94
CA LEU A 409 -14.45 -14.18 -2.56
C LEU A 409 -15.29 -15.27 -1.90
N PHE A 410 -14.68 -16.37 -1.45
CA PHE A 410 -15.39 -17.45 -0.75
C PHE A 410 -16.03 -16.95 0.54
N ILE A 411 -15.30 -16.18 1.36
CA ILE A 411 -15.83 -15.62 2.61
C ILE A 411 -16.98 -14.65 2.34
N LEU A 412 -16.83 -13.76 1.36
CA LEU A 412 -17.90 -12.83 0.98
C LEU A 412 -19.13 -13.58 0.41
N GLY A 413 -18.89 -14.62 -0.41
CA GLY A 413 -19.95 -15.48 -0.95
C GLY A 413 -20.73 -16.21 0.16
N ALA A 414 -20.02 -16.71 1.19
CA ALA A 414 -20.65 -17.30 2.36
C ALA A 414 -21.53 -16.29 3.13
N GLN A 415 -21.10 -15.02 3.24
CA GLN A 415 -21.89 -13.95 3.86
C GLN A 415 -23.18 -13.66 3.06
N ILE A 416 -23.10 -13.58 1.72
CA ILE A 416 -24.27 -13.40 0.87
C ILE A 416 -25.23 -14.59 1.00
N LEU A 417 -24.71 -15.81 0.96
CA LEU A 417 -25.51 -17.02 1.11
C LEU A 417 -26.25 -17.02 2.45
N ALA A 418 -25.55 -16.68 3.54
CA ALA A 418 -26.17 -16.54 4.85
C ALA A 418 -27.28 -15.48 4.87
N CYS A 419 -27.07 -14.33 4.21
CA CYS A 419 -28.10 -13.28 4.10
C CYS A 419 -29.29 -13.71 3.24
N ALA A 420 -29.06 -14.44 2.15
CA ALA A 420 -30.11 -14.99 1.30
C ALA A 420 -30.96 -16.04 2.05
N LEU A 421 -30.31 -16.93 2.80
CA LEU A 421 -30.99 -17.91 3.64
C LEU A 421 -31.81 -17.22 4.73
N ALA A 422 -31.25 -16.21 5.41
CA ALA A 422 -31.99 -15.43 6.40
C ALA A 422 -33.22 -14.73 5.80
N ALA A 423 -33.07 -14.08 4.64
CA ALA A 423 -34.20 -13.45 3.94
C ALA A 423 -35.26 -14.47 3.50
N SER A 424 -34.86 -15.67 3.07
CA SER A 424 -35.77 -16.76 2.67
C SER A 424 -36.56 -17.35 3.85
N ILE A 425 -35.89 -17.58 4.98
CA ILE A 425 -36.51 -18.11 6.20
C ILE A 425 -37.49 -17.08 6.79
N LEU A 426 -37.09 -15.81 6.86
CA LEU A 426 -37.90 -14.72 7.41
C LEU A 426 -38.78 -14.02 6.36
N ARG A 427 -39.07 -14.65 5.22
CA ARG A 427 -39.85 -14.04 4.13
C ARG A 427 -41.27 -13.65 4.50
N ARG A 428 -41.85 -14.28 5.54
CA ARG A 428 -43.19 -13.97 6.08
C ARG A 428 -43.15 -12.97 7.23
N HIS A 429 -41.96 -12.57 7.68
CA HIS A 429 -41.80 -11.61 8.76
C HIS A 429 -42.02 -10.18 8.25
N LEU A 430 -42.66 -9.34 9.06
CA LEU A 430 -42.97 -7.94 8.72
C LEU A 430 -41.73 -7.14 8.27
N MET A 431 -40.57 -7.43 8.86
CA MET A 431 -39.31 -6.73 8.58
C MET A 431 -38.56 -7.25 7.33
N VAL A 432 -39.14 -8.14 6.51
CA VAL A 432 -38.47 -8.66 5.30
C VAL A 432 -38.03 -7.55 4.35
N TRP A 433 -38.92 -6.61 4.02
CA TRP A 433 -38.63 -5.53 3.08
C TRP A 433 -37.90 -4.35 3.69
N LYS A 434 -37.92 -4.23 5.03
CA LYS A 434 -37.27 -3.13 5.75
C LYS A 434 -35.84 -3.45 6.15
N VAL A 435 -35.55 -4.71 6.50
CA VAL A 435 -34.25 -5.12 7.07
C VAL A 435 -33.59 -6.23 6.26
N PHE A 436 -34.27 -7.37 6.05
CA PHE A 436 -33.61 -8.57 5.52
C PHE A 436 -33.28 -8.49 4.03
N ALA A 437 -34.24 -8.06 3.19
CA ALA A 437 -34.04 -7.92 1.76
C ALA A 437 -33.04 -6.80 1.42
N PRO A 438 -33.12 -5.59 2.03
CA PRO A 438 -32.07 -4.59 1.88
C PRO A 438 -30.69 -5.11 2.29
N LYS A 439 -30.59 -5.82 3.42
CA LYS A 439 -29.31 -6.42 3.84
C LYS A 439 -28.73 -7.35 2.78
N PHE A 440 -29.53 -8.25 2.23
CA PHE A 440 -29.11 -9.13 1.14
C PHE A 440 -28.64 -8.34 -0.09
N ILE A 441 -29.38 -7.30 -0.51
CA ILE A 441 -29.02 -6.48 -1.69
C ILE A 441 -27.70 -5.75 -1.46
N PHE A 442 -27.49 -5.18 -0.27
CA PHE A 442 -26.23 -4.51 0.07
C PHE A 442 -25.04 -5.48 0.07
N GLU A 443 -25.19 -6.70 0.61
CA GLU A 443 -24.13 -7.70 0.55
C GLU A 443 -23.86 -8.17 -0.89
N ALA A 444 -24.90 -8.32 -1.72
CA ALA A 444 -24.76 -8.71 -3.12
C ALA A 444 -24.03 -7.63 -3.94
N VAL A 445 -24.42 -6.36 -3.80
CA VAL A 445 -23.72 -5.25 -4.47
C VAL A 445 -22.32 -5.07 -3.89
N GLY A 446 -22.16 -5.21 -2.57
CA GLY A 446 -20.87 -5.17 -1.89
C GLY A 446 -19.91 -6.25 -2.40
N PHE A 447 -20.40 -7.45 -2.72
CA PHE A 447 -19.61 -8.50 -3.36
C PHE A 447 -19.17 -8.14 -4.77
N ILE A 448 -20.05 -7.54 -5.58
CA ILE A 448 -19.69 -7.07 -6.93
C ILE A 448 -18.59 -6.00 -6.84
N VAL A 449 -18.78 -5.00 -5.98
CA VAL A 449 -17.78 -3.94 -5.75
C VAL A 449 -16.46 -4.52 -5.24
N SER A 450 -16.52 -5.46 -4.30
CA SER A 450 -15.33 -6.15 -3.76
C SER A 450 -14.65 -7.01 -4.82
N SER A 451 -15.39 -7.64 -5.73
CA SER A 451 -14.82 -8.42 -6.84
C SER A 451 -14.06 -7.52 -7.81
N VAL A 452 -14.65 -6.38 -8.19
CA VAL A 452 -13.99 -5.38 -9.02
C VAL A 452 -12.74 -4.82 -8.31
N GLY A 453 -12.86 -4.46 -7.03
CA GLY A 453 -11.74 -3.97 -6.23
C GLY A 453 -10.59 -4.98 -6.13
N LEU A 454 -10.91 -6.25 -5.90
CA LEU A 454 -9.92 -7.34 -5.84
C LEU A 454 -9.19 -7.49 -7.17
N LEU A 455 -9.93 -7.49 -8.29
CA LEU A 455 -9.33 -7.56 -9.63
C LEU A 455 -8.41 -6.35 -9.90
N LEU A 456 -8.81 -5.15 -9.49
CA LEU A 456 -7.96 -3.96 -9.60
C LEU A 456 -6.67 -4.09 -8.77
N GLY A 457 -6.76 -4.60 -7.54
CA GLY A 457 -5.60 -4.86 -6.69
C GLY A 457 -4.64 -5.89 -7.30
N ILE A 458 -5.17 -7.02 -7.77
CA ILE A 458 -4.40 -8.07 -8.45
C ILE A 458 -3.76 -7.52 -9.74
N ALA A 459 -4.53 -6.80 -10.56
CA ALA A 459 -4.04 -6.22 -11.80
C ALA A 459 -2.90 -5.22 -11.55
N LEU A 460 -2.97 -4.42 -10.47
CA LEU A 460 -1.89 -3.52 -10.08
C LEU A 460 -0.62 -4.30 -9.72
N VAL A 461 -0.72 -5.37 -8.92
CA VAL A 461 0.42 -6.24 -8.57
C VAL A 461 1.05 -6.86 -9.83
N MET A 462 0.23 -7.40 -10.73
CA MET A 462 0.71 -7.97 -12.00
C MET A 462 1.35 -6.91 -12.90
N ARG A 463 0.80 -5.69 -12.93
CA ARG A 463 1.38 -4.58 -13.68
C ARG A 463 2.75 -4.18 -13.14
N VAL A 464 2.89 -4.13 -11.82
CA VAL A 464 4.18 -3.91 -11.15
C VAL A 464 5.15 -5.03 -11.54
N ASP A 465 4.73 -6.29 -11.51
CA ASP A 465 5.58 -7.44 -11.84
C ASP A 465 6.12 -7.38 -13.29
N VAL A 466 5.24 -7.07 -14.25
CA VAL A 466 5.63 -6.90 -15.66
C VAL A 466 6.62 -5.74 -15.82
N ALA A 467 6.39 -4.63 -15.12
CA ALA A 467 7.27 -3.47 -15.21
C ALA A 467 8.66 -3.75 -14.61
N VAL A 468 8.72 -4.42 -13.44
CA VAL A 468 9.96 -4.90 -12.81
C VAL A 468 10.68 -5.88 -13.76
N SER A 469 9.95 -6.78 -14.43
CA SER A 469 10.50 -7.68 -15.45
C SER A 469 11.16 -6.95 -16.61
N SER A 470 10.47 -5.95 -17.16
CA SER A 470 11.03 -5.16 -18.26
C SER A 470 12.26 -4.38 -17.83
N TRP A 471 12.27 -3.92 -16.58
CA TRP A 471 13.37 -3.16 -16.01
C TRP A 471 14.62 -4.04 -15.83
N PHE A 472 14.47 -5.25 -15.26
CA PHE A 472 15.57 -6.22 -15.16
C PHE A 472 16.13 -6.61 -16.53
N LYS A 473 15.27 -6.88 -17.51
CA LYS A 473 15.71 -7.18 -18.89
C LYS A 473 16.56 -6.05 -19.48
N LYS A 474 16.15 -4.79 -19.29
CA LYS A 474 16.93 -3.63 -19.75
C LYS A 474 18.28 -3.51 -19.03
N LEU A 475 18.32 -3.81 -17.73
CA LEU A 475 19.55 -3.76 -16.95
C LEU A 475 20.57 -4.81 -17.42
N VAL A 476 20.12 -6.05 -17.65
CA VAL A 476 20.97 -7.14 -18.19
C VAL A 476 21.51 -6.78 -19.57
N LEU A 477 20.65 -6.26 -20.46
CA LEU A 477 21.07 -5.83 -21.79
C LEU A 477 22.06 -4.65 -21.76
N ALA A 478 21.94 -3.76 -20.77
CA ALA A 478 22.85 -2.63 -20.60
C ALA A 478 24.21 -3.04 -20.01
N GLN A 479 24.28 -4.14 -19.25
CA GLN A 479 25.55 -4.71 -18.77
C GLN A 479 26.29 -5.52 -19.84
N GLN A 480 25.56 -6.02 -20.86
CA GLN A 480 26.14 -6.76 -21.99
C GLN A 480 26.73 -5.87 -23.08
N ARG A 481 26.38 -4.57 -23.11
CA ARG A 481 26.98 -3.56 -23.98
C ARG A 481 28.10 -2.83 -23.26
#